data_AF-U5EGQ5-F1
#
_entry.id   AF-U5EGQ5-F1
#
_cell.length_a   1.000
_cell.length_b   1.000
_cell.length_c   1.000
_cell.angle_alpha   90.00
_cell.angle_beta   90.00
_cell.angle_gamma   90.00
#
_symmetry.space_group_name_H-M   'P 1'
#
loop_
_entity.id
_entity.type
_entity.pdbx_description
1 polymer ?
#
loop_
_entity_poly.entity_id
_entity_poly.type
_entity_poly.pdbx_seq_one_letter_code
_entity_poly.pdbx_strand_id
1 'polypeptide(L)'
;MSATAVPRQSLPLAWKATVLLASAWVLACCLWIVWADATVFEDVDTTFTAELAAAIPVVIWAVALLIAVAWRYPAWWRLGLLVPVFIASTMALTFFHVPGHVGWALSRDAMHRAATTCDPSEPTWTGAALEGRRVGVYHFHSVQRLPNGGCHFRLLRNYPVVRTGFDYLPGETRDGLVHHTTYIPLGDSWHFYEWTE
;
A
#
# COMPACT_ATOMS: atom_id res chain seq x y z
N MET A 1 8.00 1.70 59.55
CA MET A 1 7.80 1.00 58.27
C MET A 1 8.56 1.77 57.20
N SER A 2 9.77 1.34 56.87
CA SER A 2 10.61 2.02 55.88
C SER A 2 10.19 1.56 54.49
N ALA A 3 9.63 2.47 53.68
CA ALA A 3 9.31 2.20 52.29
C ALA A 3 10.63 1.96 51.52
N THR A 4 10.90 0.71 51.15
CA THR A 4 11.97 0.37 50.22
C THR A 4 11.63 0.97 48.86
N ALA A 5 12.27 2.10 48.54
CA ALA A 5 12.21 2.69 47.21
C ALA A 5 12.81 1.69 46.22
N VAL A 6 11.96 1.06 45.41
CA VAL A 6 12.41 0.20 44.31
C VAL A 6 13.25 1.06 43.37
N PRO A 7 14.55 0.75 43.16
CA PRO A 7 15.40 1.53 42.28
C PRO A 7 14.81 1.48 40.86
N ARG A 8 14.44 2.64 40.32
CA ARG A 8 14.04 2.78 38.93
C ARG A 8 15.29 2.56 38.06
N GLN A 9 15.47 1.34 37.57
CA GLN A 9 16.52 1.08 36.57
C GLN A 9 16.24 1.92 35.32
N SER A 10 17.19 2.78 34.96
CA SER A 10 17.17 3.49 33.69
C SER A 10 17.56 2.52 32.59
N LEU A 11 16.78 2.49 31.51
CA LEU A 11 17.08 1.67 30.33
C LEU A 11 18.47 2.02 29.77
N PRO A 12 19.31 1.02 29.42
CA PRO A 12 20.60 1.26 28.77
C PRO A 12 20.40 2.05 27.47
N LEU A 13 21.34 2.96 27.16
CA LEU A 13 21.29 3.75 25.93
C LEU A 13 21.25 2.88 24.67
N ALA A 14 22.05 1.80 24.66
CA ALA A 14 22.05 0.83 23.56
C ALA A 14 20.67 0.19 23.33
N TRP A 15 19.97 -0.14 24.41
CA TRP A 15 18.63 -0.73 24.34
C TRP A 15 17.60 0.24 23.75
N LYS A 16 17.63 1.51 24.18
CA LYS A 16 16.79 2.57 23.61
C LYS A 16 17.05 2.75 22.13
N ALA A 17 18.32 2.76 21.72
CA ALA A 17 18.71 2.89 20.32
C ALA A 17 18.17 1.74 19.47
N THR A 18 18.30 0.48 19.90
CA THR A 18 17.80 -0.68 19.15
C THR A 18 16.29 -0.63 18.98
N VAL A 19 15.53 -0.29 20.03
CA VAL A 19 14.07 -0.21 19.95
C VAL A 19 13.61 0.96 19.09
N LEU A 20 14.29 2.11 19.17
CA LEU A 20 14.01 3.24 18.28
C LEU A 20 14.28 2.89 16.82
N LEU A 21 15.40 2.22 16.54
CA LEU A 21 15.77 1.81 15.18
C LEU A 21 14.80 0.79 14.61
N ALA A 22 14.43 -0.23 15.40
CA ALA A 22 13.42 -1.22 15.02
C ALA A 22 12.05 -0.57 14.78
N SER A 23 11.64 0.35 15.67
CA SER A 23 10.36 1.07 15.51
C SER A 23 10.37 1.95 14.26
N ALA A 24 11.44 2.71 14.03
CA ALA A 24 11.59 3.55 12.84
C ALA A 24 11.57 2.72 11.55
N TRP A 25 12.19 1.53 11.57
CA TRP A 25 12.15 0.62 10.45
C TRP A 25 10.75 0.07 10.19
N VAL A 26 10.02 -0.36 11.22
CA VAL A 26 8.62 -0.80 11.07
C VAL A 26 7.78 0.33 10.50
N LEU A 27 7.93 1.56 10.99
CA LEU A 27 7.22 2.72 10.46
C LEU A 27 7.54 2.97 8.99
N ALA A 28 8.81 2.86 8.60
CA ALA A 28 9.23 2.99 7.21
C ALA A 28 8.59 1.89 6.34
N CYS A 29 8.53 0.64 6.82
CA CYS A 29 7.83 -0.44 6.13
C CYS A 29 6.33 -0.19 6.01
N CYS A 30 5.66 0.24 7.09
CA CYS A 30 4.24 0.59 7.05
C CYS A 30 3.95 1.73 6.06
N LEU A 31 4.78 2.78 6.07
CA LEU A 31 4.64 3.90 5.14
C LEU A 31 4.87 3.46 3.69
N TRP A 32 5.86 2.60 3.46
CA TRP A 32 6.12 2.02 2.15
C TRP A 32 4.94 1.18 1.66
N ILE A 33 4.31 0.37 2.51
CA ILE A 33 3.12 -0.42 2.17
C ILE A 33 1.98 0.50 1.72
N VAL A 34 1.67 1.52 2.53
CA VAL A 34 0.62 2.50 2.21
C VAL A 34 0.92 3.22 0.89
N TRP A 35 2.18 3.59 0.67
CA TRP A 35 2.60 4.24 -0.57
C TRP A 35 2.52 3.31 -1.79
N ALA A 36 2.99 2.07 -1.65
CA ALA A 36 2.91 1.06 -2.70
C ALA A 36 1.44 0.81 -3.09
N ASP A 37 0.57 0.61 -2.10
CA ASP A 37 -0.87 0.41 -2.33
C ASP A 37 -1.52 1.63 -3.00
N ALA A 38 -1.12 2.86 -2.64
CA ALA A 38 -1.60 4.06 -3.32
C ALA A 38 -1.15 4.18 -4.79
N THR A 39 0.08 3.76 -5.10
CA THR A 39 0.65 3.90 -6.46
C THR A 39 0.36 2.73 -7.39
N VAL A 40 -0.02 1.58 -6.81
CA VAL A 40 -0.17 0.33 -7.54
C VAL A 40 -1.61 -0.19 -7.48
N PHE A 41 -2.45 0.27 -6.52
CA PHE A 41 -3.84 -0.14 -6.27
C PHE A 41 -3.95 -1.67 -6.21
N GLU A 42 -3.82 -2.24 -5.00
CA GLU A 42 -3.88 -3.69 -4.73
C GLU A 42 -2.89 -4.53 -5.53
N ASP A 43 -1.67 -4.68 -5.00
CA ASP A 43 -0.68 -5.62 -5.54
C ASP A 43 -0.19 -6.59 -4.46
N VAL A 44 -0.56 -7.85 -4.65
CA VAL A 44 -0.28 -8.97 -3.75
C VAL A 44 1.22 -9.19 -3.57
N ASP A 45 2.04 -8.95 -4.61
CA ASP A 45 3.49 -9.12 -4.55
C ASP A 45 4.17 -8.04 -3.69
N THR A 46 3.72 -6.80 -3.83
CA THR A 46 4.22 -5.69 -2.99
C THR A 46 3.80 -5.86 -1.53
N THR A 47 2.63 -6.44 -1.29
CA THR A 47 2.13 -6.74 0.06
C THR A 47 2.97 -7.85 0.69
N PHE A 48 3.21 -8.96 -0.03
CA PHE A 48 3.99 -10.09 0.47
C PHE A 48 5.44 -9.72 0.81
N THR A 49 6.11 -8.97 -0.07
CA THR A 49 7.50 -8.54 0.17
C THR A 49 7.62 -7.59 1.36
N ALA A 50 6.64 -6.70 1.54
CA ALA A 50 6.62 -5.78 2.66
C ALA A 50 6.26 -6.44 3.99
N GLU A 51 5.37 -7.44 3.99
CA GLU A 51 5.07 -8.28 5.16
C GLU A 51 6.33 -9.02 5.64
N LEU A 52 7.07 -9.62 4.70
CA LEU A 52 8.32 -10.31 5.02
C LEU A 52 9.38 -9.34 5.56
N ALA A 53 9.51 -8.16 4.96
CA ALA A 53 10.44 -7.11 5.41
C ALA A 53 10.06 -6.54 6.80
N ALA A 54 8.77 -6.50 7.12
CA ALA A 54 8.27 -6.05 8.42
C ALA A 54 8.34 -7.14 9.51
N ALA A 55 8.32 -8.43 9.15
CA ALA A 55 8.29 -9.53 10.12
C ALA A 55 9.50 -9.53 11.06
N ILE A 56 10.72 -9.40 10.52
CA ILE A 56 11.97 -9.39 11.30
C ILE A 56 11.97 -8.26 12.37
N PRO A 57 11.76 -6.99 12.01
CA PRO A 57 11.77 -5.89 12.97
C PRO A 57 10.57 -5.94 13.94
N VAL A 58 9.42 -6.48 13.53
CA VAL A 58 8.28 -6.74 14.44
C VAL A 58 8.64 -7.79 15.49
N VAL A 59 9.31 -8.88 15.12
CA VAL A 59 9.77 -9.90 16.07
C VAL A 59 10.80 -9.32 17.04
N ILE A 60 11.79 -8.57 16.54
CA ILE A 60 12.79 -7.91 17.39
C ILE A 60 12.10 -6.95 18.37
N TRP A 61 11.14 -6.17 17.90
CA TRP A 61 10.36 -5.27 18.74
C TRP A 61 9.53 -6.02 19.79
N ALA A 62 8.87 -7.12 19.42
CA ALA A 62 8.06 -7.93 20.32
C ALA A 62 8.91 -8.60 21.41
N VAL A 63 10.08 -9.14 21.06
CA VAL A 63 11.04 -9.70 22.03
C VAL A 63 11.50 -8.62 23.00
N ALA A 64 11.83 -7.42 22.47
CA ALA A 64 12.20 -6.29 23.30
C ALA A 64 11.06 -5.91 24.26
N LEU A 65 9.81 -5.86 23.77
CA LEU A 65 8.58 -5.63 24.55
C LEU A 65 8.48 -6.59 25.74
N LEU A 66 8.59 -7.89 25.49
CA LEU A 66 8.48 -8.93 26.52
C LEU A 66 9.55 -8.78 27.60
N ILE A 67 10.79 -8.50 27.20
CA ILE A 67 11.91 -8.31 28.14
C ILE A 67 11.64 -7.12 29.06
N ALA A 68 11.16 -6.00 28.53
CA ALA A 68 10.92 -4.83 29.36
C ALA A 68 9.68 -4.93 30.27
N VAL A 69 8.65 -5.66 29.84
CA VAL A 69 7.51 -6.01 30.70
C VAL A 69 7.97 -6.88 31.85
N ALA A 70 8.78 -7.91 31.56
CA ALA A 70 9.37 -8.78 32.59
C ALA A 70 10.23 -8.00 33.60
N TRP A 71 10.93 -6.96 33.14
CA TRP A 71 11.80 -6.13 33.98
C TRP A 71 11.12 -4.87 34.56
N ARG A 72 9.79 -4.73 34.40
CA ARG A 72 8.94 -3.66 34.98
C ARG A 72 9.43 -2.23 34.71
N TYR A 73 9.84 -1.91 33.48
CA TYR A 73 10.22 -0.54 33.12
C TYR A 73 8.96 0.37 32.96
N PRO A 74 8.70 1.32 33.89
CA PRO A 74 7.39 2.00 33.98
C PRO A 74 7.13 3.03 32.87
N ALA A 75 8.16 3.51 32.17
CA ALA A 75 8.03 4.51 31.11
C ALA A 75 7.88 3.92 29.70
N TRP A 76 7.91 2.59 29.56
CA TRP A 76 8.09 1.95 28.26
C TRP A 76 6.79 1.62 27.53
N TRP A 77 5.66 1.53 28.24
CA TRP A 77 4.35 1.27 27.65
C TRP A 77 3.93 2.28 26.58
N ARG A 78 4.34 3.55 26.70
CA ARG A 78 3.97 4.59 25.72
C ARG A 78 4.66 4.38 24.36
N LEU A 79 5.93 3.96 24.36
CA LEU A 79 6.69 3.63 23.14
C LEU A 79 6.32 2.24 22.61
N GLY A 80 6.07 1.30 23.52
CA GLY A 80 5.62 -0.05 23.22
C GLY A 80 4.19 -0.18 22.69
N LEU A 81 3.43 0.92 22.58
CA LEU A 81 2.11 0.92 21.92
C LEU A 81 2.15 1.51 20.51
N LEU A 82 3.19 2.26 20.14
CA LEU A 82 3.22 2.92 18.83
C LEU A 82 3.25 1.92 17.69
N VAL A 83 4.20 0.99 17.69
CA VAL A 83 4.35 -0.02 16.63
C VAL A 83 3.05 -0.81 16.36
N PRO A 84 2.37 -1.41 17.36
CA PRO A 84 1.15 -2.16 17.10
C PRO A 84 0.00 -1.26 16.64
N VAL A 85 -0.08 -0.01 17.13
CA VAL A 85 -1.05 0.97 16.63
C VAL A 85 -0.79 1.29 15.15
N PHE A 86 0.47 1.48 14.76
CA PHE A 86 0.82 1.75 13.37
C PHE A 86 0.53 0.56 12.46
N ILE A 87 0.87 -0.66 12.87
CA ILE A 87 0.54 -1.88 12.13
C ILE A 87 -0.98 -2.01 11.98
N ALA A 88 -1.73 -1.88 13.08
CA ALA A 88 -3.19 -1.96 13.06
C ALA A 88 -3.81 -0.87 12.18
N SER A 89 -3.31 0.36 12.24
CA SER A 89 -3.78 1.45 11.38
C SER A 89 -3.47 1.20 9.91
N THR A 90 -2.30 0.64 9.60
CA THR A 90 -1.91 0.31 8.23
C THR A 90 -2.82 -0.79 7.68
N MET A 91 -3.02 -1.87 8.44
CA MET A 91 -3.95 -2.94 8.07
C MET A 91 -5.38 -2.44 7.91
N ALA A 92 -5.84 -1.54 8.77
CA ALA A 92 -7.17 -0.95 8.63
C ALA A 92 -7.28 -0.10 7.35
N LEU A 93 -6.29 0.74 7.06
CA LEU A 93 -6.28 1.57 5.86
C LEU A 93 -6.29 0.73 4.58
N THR A 94 -5.46 -0.31 4.51
CA THR A 94 -5.41 -1.22 3.35
C THR A 94 -6.69 -2.04 3.24
N PHE A 95 -7.25 -2.53 4.34
CA PHE A 95 -8.52 -3.27 4.34
C PHE A 95 -9.70 -2.43 3.82
N PHE A 96 -9.70 -1.12 4.07
CA PHE A 96 -10.72 -0.21 3.54
C PHE A 96 -10.34 0.42 2.19
N HIS A 97 -9.28 -0.07 1.53
CA HIS A 97 -8.76 0.42 0.24
C HIS A 97 -8.51 1.94 0.22
N VAL A 98 -8.25 2.55 1.38
CA VAL A 98 -8.06 4.01 1.51
C VAL A 98 -6.86 4.50 0.70
N PRO A 99 -5.69 3.85 0.74
CA PRO A 99 -4.53 4.29 -0.04
C PRO A 99 -4.83 4.26 -1.54
N GLY A 100 -5.48 3.21 -2.04
CA GLY A 100 -5.93 3.10 -3.42
C GLY A 100 -6.81 4.29 -3.84
N HIS A 101 -7.83 4.63 -3.06
CA HIS A 101 -8.71 5.77 -3.33
C HIS A 101 -7.96 7.11 -3.32
N VAL A 102 -6.98 7.27 -2.43
CA VAL A 102 -6.12 8.48 -2.40
C VAL A 102 -5.25 8.54 -3.65
N GLY A 103 -4.63 7.43 -4.05
CA GLY A 103 -3.86 7.35 -5.30
C GLY A 103 -4.68 7.69 -6.54
N TRP A 104 -5.94 7.21 -6.57
CA TRP A 104 -6.90 7.53 -7.60
C TRP A 104 -7.21 9.02 -7.61
N ALA A 105 -7.58 9.59 -6.46
CA ALA A 105 -7.90 11.00 -6.34
C ALA A 105 -6.74 11.90 -6.79
N LEU A 106 -5.49 11.53 -6.46
CA LEU A 106 -4.29 12.24 -6.89
C LEU A 106 -4.03 12.14 -8.39
N SER A 107 -4.47 11.06 -9.05
CA SER A 107 -4.24 10.82 -10.48
C SER A 107 -5.42 11.19 -11.37
N ARG A 108 -6.61 11.41 -10.78
CA ARG A 108 -7.88 11.58 -11.48
C ARG A 108 -7.82 12.59 -12.62
N ASP A 109 -7.29 13.80 -12.39
CA ASP A 109 -7.22 14.84 -13.43
C ASP A 109 -6.25 14.51 -14.56
N ALA A 110 -5.15 13.82 -14.24
CA ALA A 110 -4.19 13.35 -15.25
C ALA A 110 -4.78 12.21 -16.09
N MET A 111 -5.47 11.28 -15.43
CA MET A 111 -6.14 10.16 -16.08
C MET A 111 -7.32 10.63 -16.93
N HIS A 112 -8.10 11.61 -16.47
CA HIS A 112 -9.18 12.19 -17.26
C HIS A 112 -8.66 12.83 -18.54
N ARG A 113 -7.59 13.63 -18.46
CA ARG A 113 -6.92 14.17 -19.65
C ARG A 113 -6.42 13.05 -20.59
N ALA A 114 -5.79 12.01 -20.04
CA ALA A 114 -5.34 10.88 -20.85
C ALA A 114 -6.49 10.11 -21.49
N ALA A 115 -7.65 10.01 -20.83
CA ALA A 115 -8.84 9.34 -21.36
C ALA A 115 -9.51 10.15 -22.48
N THR A 116 -9.43 11.49 -22.46
CA THR A 116 -9.99 12.33 -23.53
C THR A 116 -9.29 12.08 -24.87
N THR A 117 -7.96 11.93 -24.88
CA THR A 117 -7.23 11.58 -26.10
C THR A 117 -7.28 10.08 -26.35
N CYS A 118 -7.23 9.28 -25.28
CA CYS A 118 -7.11 7.82 -25.29
C CYS A 118 -6.06 7.34 -26.30
N ASP A 119 -4.90 8.00 -26.31
CA ASP A 119 -3.81 7.67 -27.24
C ASP A 119 -3.32 6.26 -26.93
N PRO A 120 -3.47 5.31 -27.88
CA PRO A 120 -3.07 3.93 -27.65
C PRO A 120 -1.58 3.85 -27.35
N SER A 121 -1.23 3.09 -26.34
CA SER A 121 0.17 2.84 -25.99
C SER A 121 0.34 1.38 -25.63
N GLU A 122 1.44 0.80 -26.10
CA GLU A 122 1.89 -0.55 -25.77
C GLU A 122 3.18 -0.47 -24.94
N PRO A 123 3.44 -1.47 -24.09
CA PRO A 123 4.66 -1.47 -23.30
C PRO A 123 5.88 -1.61 -24.22
N THR A 124 6.97 -0.94 -23.88
CA THR A 124 8.23 -1.05 -24.64
C THR A 124 9.26 -1.80 -23.80
N TRP A 125 9.91 -2.80 -24.38
CA TRP A 125 10.96 -3.55 -23.69
C TRP A 125 12.31 -2.86 -23.88
N THR A 126 12.93 -2.41 -22.79
CA THR A 126 14.21 -1.66 -22.81
C THR A 126 15.36 -2.50 -22.26
N GLY A 127 15.54 -3.75 -22.73
CA GLY A 127 16.72 -4.58 -22.40
C GLY A 127 16.80 -5.13 -20.98
N ALA A 128 16.37 -4.35 -19.98
CA ALA A 128 16.43 -4.65 -18.56
C ALA A 128 15.05 -4.54 -17.87
N ALA A 129 14.09 -3.82 -18.46
CA ALA A 129 12.76 -3.62 -17.89
C ALA A 129 11.68 -3.47 -18.97
N LEU A 130 10.42 -3.72 -18.58
CA LEU A 130 9.24 -3.38 -19.36
C LEU A 130 8.82 -1.95 -18.98
N GLU A 131 8.88 -1.01 -19.91
CA GLU A 131 8.47 0.37 -19.68
C GLU A 131 7.03 0.61 -20.12
N GLY A 132 6.24 1.14 -19.18
CA GLY A 132 4.87 1.55 -19.41
C GLY A 132 4.72 3.06 -19.43
N ARG A 133 3.53 3.53 -19.82
CA ARG A 133 3.18 4.95 -19.80
C ARG A 133 2.81 5.38 -18.38
N ARG A 134 3.50 6.40 -17.85
CA ARG A 134 3.14 7.00 -16.56
C ARG A 134 2.04 8.04 -16.73
N VAL A 135 0.95 7.91 -15.97
CA VAL A 135 -0.12 8.92 -15.88
C VAL A 135 -0.49 9.11 -14.41
N GLY A 136 -0.21 10.29 -13.86
CA GLY A 136 -0.35 10.54 -12.43
C GLY A 136 0.67 9.74 -11.60
N VAL A 137 0.19 9.10 -10.54
CA VAL A 137 1.01 8.20 -9.72
C VAL A 137 1.12 6.78 -10.29
N TYR A 138 0.27 6.43 -11.26
CA TYR A 138 0.18 5.10 -11.86
C TYR A 138 1.11 4.93 -13.07
N HIS A 139 1.57 3.69 -13.25
CA HIS A 139 2.25 3.24 -14.46
C HIS A 139 1.33 2.27 -15.19
N PHE A 140 1.12 2.52 -16.48
CA PHE A 140 0.23 1.74 -17.32
C PHE A 140 1.02 0.91 -18.33
N HIS A 141 0.77 -0.39 -18.33
CA HIS A 141 1.25 -1.31 -19.35
C HIS A 141 0.73 -0.90 -20.72
N SER A 142 -0.58 -0.63 -20.81
CA SER A 142 -1.20 -0.23 -22.07
C SER A 142 -2.43 0.63 -21.86
N VAL A 143 -2.69 1.48 -22.85
CA VAL A 143 -3.92 2.26 -22.97
C VAL A 143 -4.59 1.84 -24.27
N GLN A 144 -5.87 1.49 -24.24
CA GLN A 144 -6.61 1.01 -25.40
C GLN A 144 -7.97 1.71 -25.47
N ARG A 145 -8.36 2.12 -26.68
CA ARG A 145 -9.70 2.68 -26.90
C ARG A 145 -10.72 1.56 -27.01
N LEU A 146 -11.82 1.67 -26.27
CA LEU A 146 -12.92 0.73 -26.29
C LEU A 146 -13.91 1.08 -27.43
N PRO A 147 -14.66 0.09 -27.96
CA PRO A 147 -15.63 0.31 -29.04
C PRO A 147 -16.76 1.28 -28.68
N ASN A 148 -17.11 1.37 -27.39
CA ASN A 148 -18.15 2.27 -26.87
C ASN A 148 -17.66 3.72 -26.67
N GLY A 149 -16.46 4.07 -27.14
CA GLY A 149 -15.86 5.39 -26.93
C GLY A 149 -15.20 5.56 -25.55
N GLY A 150 -15.17 4.51 -24.73
CA GLY A 150 -14.41 4.46 -23.49
C GLY A 150 -12.91 4.28 -23.69
N CYS A 151 -12.17 4.27 -22.59
CA CYS A 151 -10.73 4.04 -22.57
C CYS A 151 -10.35 3.05 -21.47
N HIS A 152 -9.55 2.05 -21.82
CA HIS A 152 -9.11 0.96 -20.96
C HIS A 152 -7.63 1.15 -20.62
N PHE A 153 -7.32 1.25 -19.34
CA PHE A 153 -5.98 1.46 -18.80
C PHE A 153 -5.54 0.22 -18.04
N ARG A 154 -4.54 -0.50 -18.54
CA ARG A 154 -3.97 -1.68 -17.88
C ARG A 154 -2.78 -1.27 -17.03
N LEU A 155 -2.78 -1.59 -15.74
CA LEU A 155 -1.66 -1.26 -14.86
C LEU A 155 -0.40 -2.06 -15.23
N LEU A 156 0.75 -1.41 -15.17
CA LEU A 156 2.03 -2.11 -15.33
C LEU A 156 2.27 -2.94 -14.07
N ARG A 157 2.41 -4.25 -14.26
CA ARG A 157 2.73 -5.23 -13.21
C ARG A 157 3.91 -6.08 -13.68
N ASN A 158 4.63 -6.68 -12.74
CA ASN A 158 5.72 -7.61 -13.03
C ASN A 158 5.22 -9.01 -13.46
N TYR A 159 3.92 -9.19 -13.70
CA TYR A 159 3.32 -10.42 -14.19
C TYR A 159 3.07 -10.37 -15.71
N PRO A 160 3.16 -11.53 -16.42
CA PRO A 160 2.92 -11.60 -17.85
C PRO A 160 1.46 -11.31 -18.26
N VAL A 161 0.51 -11.42 -17.32
CA VAL A 161 -0.91 -11.11 -17.55
C VAL A 161 -1.33 -10.01 -16.60
N VAL A 162 -1.61 -8.81 -17.12
CA VAL A 162 -2.16 -7.72 -16.33
C VAL A 162 -3.65 -7.95 -16.11
N ARG A 163 -4.04 -8.10 -14.85
CA ARG A 163 -5.42 -8.40 -14.43
C ARG A 163 -6.15 -7.21 -13.81
N THR A 164 -5.44 -6.12 -13.54
CA THR A 164 -5.99 -4.94 -12.87
C THR A 164 -5.78 -3.67 -13.70
N GLY A 165 -6.66 -2.70 -13.50
CA GLY A 165 -6.58 -1.44 -14.21
C GLY A 165 -7.77 -0.53 -13.97
N PHE A 166 -7.90 0.46 -14.84
CA PHE A 166 -8.98 1.44 -14.78
C PHE A 166 -9.70 1.52 -16.12
N ASP A 167 -11.02 1.60 -16.05
CA ASP A 167 -11.89 1.82 -17.20
C ASP A 167 -12.58 3.18 -17.07
N TYR A 168 -12.44 3.98 -18.12
CA TYR A 168 -13.27 5.15 -18.34
C TYR A 168 -14.39 4.79 -19.31
N LEU A 169 -15.63 4.72 -18.82
CA LEU A 169 -16.82 4.32 -19.58
C LEU A 169 -17.86 5.44 -19.54
N PRO A 170 -17.83 6.39 -20.50
CA PRO A 170 -18.78 7.50 -20.52
C PRO A 170 -20.21 6.98 -20.72
N GLY A 171 -21.10 7.29 -19.79
CA GLY A 171 -22.51 6.90 -19.86
C GLY A 171 -22.83 5.46 -19.44
N GLU A 172 -21.85 4.70 -18.94
CA GLU A 172 -22.03 3.36 -18.39
C GLU A 172 -21.52 3.33 -16.94
N THR A 173 -22.23 2.63 -16.06
CA THR A 173 -21.79 2.42 -14.68
C THR A 173 -21.75 0.92 -14.43
N ARG A 174 -20.58 0.41 -14.04
CA ARG A 174 -20.38 -0.99 -13.67
C ARG A 174 -20.04 -1.05 -12.19
N ASP A 175 -20.70 -1.93 -11.46
CA ASP A 175 -20.45 -2.14 -10.05
C ASP A 175 -20.56 -3.64 -9.74
N GLY A 176 -19.66 -4.14 -8.91
CA GLY A 176 -19.58 -5.53 -8.52
C GLY A 176 -19.03 -6.46 -9.60
N LEU A 177 -19.30 -7.75 -9.45
CA LEU A 177 -18.79 -8.79 -10.33
C LEU A 177 -19.59 -8.84 -11.63
N VAL A 178 -18.92 -8.53 -12.74
CA VAL A 178 -19.44 -8.70 -14.10
C VAL A 178 -18.58 -9.73 -14.80
N HIS A 179 -19.17 -10.90 -15.09
CA HIS A 179 -18.44 -12.08 -15.58
C HIS A 179 -17.31 -12.51 -14.63
N HIS A 180 -16.06 -12.33 -15.05
CA HIS A 180 -14.84 -12.66 -14.32
C HIS A 180 -14.10 -11.39 -13.87
N THR A 181 -14.81 -10.26 -13.74
CA THR A 181 -14.19 -8.97 -13.44
C THR A 181 -15.00 -8.24 -12.39
N THR A 182 -14.37 -7.97 -11.25
CA THR A 182 -14.92 -7.11 -10.21
C THR A 182 -14.67 -5.67 -10.60
N TYR A 183 -15.72 -4.86 -10.61
CA TYR A 183 -15.64 -3.43 -10.84
C TYR A 183 -15.93 -2.67 -9.54
N ILE A 184 -15.08 -1.71 -9.21
CA ILE A 184 -15.27 -0.78 -8.10
C ILE A 184 -15.51 0.62 -8.70
N PRO A 185 -16.70 1.22 -8.50
CA PRO A 185 -17.00 2.53 -9.04
C PRO A 185 -16.20 3.60 -8.30
N LEU A 186 -15.48 4.44 -9.05
CA LEU A 186 -14.66 5.53 -8.53
C LEU A 186 -15.29 6.92 -8.73
N GLY A 187 -16.45 6.97 -9.37
CA GLY A 187 -17.18 8.18 -9.75
C GLY A 187 -16.81 8.70 -11.15
N ASP A 188 -17.66 9.57 -11.71
CA ASP A 188 -17.39 10.28 -12.97
C ASP A 188 -17.01 9.37 -14.14
N SER A 189 -17.76 8.26 -14.29
CA SER A 189 -17.55 7.24 -15.32
C SER A 189 -16.26 6.42 -15.20
N TRP A 190 -15.55 6.53 -14.08
CA TRP A 190 -14.36 5.72 -13.78
C TRP A 190 -14.68 4.50 -12.92
N HIS A 191 -14.04 3.40 -13.28
CA HIS A 191 -14.13 2.14 -12.57
C HIS A 191 -12.73 1.56 -12.44
N PHE A 192 -12.36 1.13 -11.23
CA PHE A 192 -11.26 0.18 -11.08
C PHE A 192 -11.79 -1.20 -11.43
N TYR A 193 -11.01 -2.01 -12.15
CA TYR A 193 -11.39 -3.37 -12.47
C TYR A 193 -10.29 -4.34 -12.01
N GLU A 194 -10.71 -5.50 -11.54
CA GLU A 194 -9.86 -6.63 -11.18
C GLU A 194 -10.43 -7.91 -11.79
N TRP A 195 -9.61 -8.61 -12.57
CA TRP A 195 -10.00 -9.87 -13.20
C TRP A 195 -9.72 -11.05 -12.28
N THR A 196 -10.79 -11.77 -11.91
CA THR A 196 -10.79 -12.95 -11.02
C THR A 196 -11.04 -14.21 -11.84
N GLU A 197 -10.12 -15.19 -11.79
CA GLU A 197 -10.28 -16.52 -12.43
C GLU A 197 -11.27 -17.42 -11.71
#